data_AF-A0A973DDI7-F1
#
_entry.id   AF-A0A973DDI7-F1
#
_cell.length_a   1.000
_cell.length_b   1.000
_cell.length_c   1.000
_cell.angle_alpha   90.00
_cell.angle_beta   90.00
_cell.angle_gamma   90.00
#
_symmetry.space_group_name_H-M   'P 1'
#
loop_
_entity.id
_entity.type
_entity.pdbx_description
1 polymer ?
#
loop_
_entity_poly.entity_id
_entity_poly.type
_entity_poly.pdbx_seq_one_letter_code
_entity_poly.pdbx_strand_id
1 'polypeptide(L)'
;AISFLDKISQDKQLKVANLWIASGETSTIFADLKALAERKKASRLELKMYAHVLVQEQKWAALNDFMPRLLRKKALSEQEWQQLFDRYFAAQSNGDLTERYEQLAKNLKPHAEVSYLTAMAKAGELNKIELSLIKMIKKPLQHKDLARILRTSSAGDALKLQSSLQDVLKKDTENTDLLLALACLANAHGEYDLAARVFDKALNADNRHAYLQQAVLSYSKSAQPEKALVLYQ
;
A
#
# COMPACT_ATOMS: atom_id res chain seq x y z
N ALA A 1 22.67 -9.22 23.48
CA ALA A 1 22.29 -9.11 22.06
C ALA A 1 22.23 -7.63 21.62
N ILE A 2 21.27 -6.83 22.06
CA ILE A 2 21.06 -5.46 21.56
C ILE A 2 22.28 -4.53 21.76
N SER A 3 23.07 -4.74 22.82
CA SER A 3 24.35 -4.04 23.05
C SER A 3 25.41 -4.25 21.96
N PHE A 4 25.28 -5.28 21.11
CA PHE A 4 26.14 -5.48 19.95
C PHE A 4 25.71 -4.62 18.76
N LEU A 5 24.45 -4.17 18.69
CA LEU A 5 24.01 -3.25 17.66
C LEU A 5 24.68 -1.88 17.84
N ASP A 6 24.94 -1.45 19.08
CA ASP A 6 25.67 -0.19 19.36
C ASP A 6 27.10 -0.18 18.80
N LYS A 7 27.68 -1.35 18.50
CA LYS A 7 29.01 -1.49 17.87
C LYS A 7 28.97 -1.52 16.35
N ILE A 8 27.77 -1.50 15.76
CA ILE A 8 27.53 -1.58 14.32
C ILE A 8 27.13 -0.20 13.82
N SER A 9 27.56 0.18 12.62
CA SER A 9 27.21 1.46 12.02
C SER A 9 25.68 1.58 11.82
N GLN A 10 25.12 2.77 12.05
CA GLN A 10 23.66 3.03 12.08
C GLN A 10 22.91 2.51 10.85
N ASP A 11 23.54 2.53 9.69
CA ASP A 11 23.05 2.01 8.40
C ASP A 11 22.92 0.49 8.37
N LYS A 12 23.76 -0.23 9.12
CA LYS A 12 23.77 -1.70 9.20
C LYS A 12 23.00 -2.26 10.39
N GLN A 13 22.75 -1.43 11.40
CA GLN A 13 22.02 -1.83 12.61
C GLN A 13 20.62 -2.38 12.30
N LEU A 14 19.87 -1.76 11.39
CA LEU A 14 18.56 -2.25 10.94
C LEU A 14 18.65 -3.60 10.22
N LYS A 15 19.70 -3.79 9.40
CA LYS A 15 19.89 -5.03 8.63
C LYS A 15 20.27 -6.18 9.55
N VAL A 16 21.13 -5.93 10.54
CA VAL A 16 21.52 -6.92 11.55
C VAL A 16 20.37 -7.22 12.52
N ALA A 17 19.63 -6.19 12.93
CA ALA A 17 18.40 -6.37 13.69
C ALA A 17 17.39 -7.25 12.95
N ASN A 18 17.17 -7.01 11.65
CA ASN A 18 16.26 -7.82 10.85
C ASN A 18 16.76 -9.27 10.68
N LEU A 19 18.07 -9.48 10.53
CA LEU A 19 18.66 -10.83 10.47
C LEU A 19 18.51 -11.59 11.80
N TRP A 20 18.61 -10.90 12.93
CA TRP A 20 18.38 -11.48 14.25
C TRP A 20 16.92 -11.74 14.56
N ILE A 21 16.02 -10.89 14.10
CA ILE A 21 14.59 -11.14 14.20
C ILE A 21 14.21 -12.33 13.28
N ALA A 22 14.86 -12.48 12.12
CA ALA A 22 14.64 -13.59 11.21
C ALA A 22 15.22 -14.94 11.70
N SER A 23 16.16 -14.95 12.65
CA SER A 23 16.73 -16.19 13.20
C SER A 23 15.82 -16.91 14.20
N GLY A 24 14.60 -16.41 14.45
CA GLY A 24 13.59 -17.08 15.27
C GLY A 24 13.75 -16.89 16.78
N GLU A 25 14.72 -16.09 17.23
CA GLU A 25 14.90 -15.71 18.64
C GLU A 25 13.97 -14.55 19.06
N THR A 26 12.92 -14.23 18.29
CA THR A 26 12.06 -13.07 18.53
C THR A 26 11.36 -13.08 19.89
N SER A 27 10.99 -14.25 20.40
CA SER A 27 10.31 -14.40 21.69
C SER A 27 11.22 -14.08 22.88
N THR A 28 12.53 -14.33 22.77
CA THR A 28 13.49 -14.08 23.88
C THR A 28 13.90 -12.61 23.97
N ILE A 29 13.96 -11.90 22.84
CA ILE A 29 14.34 -10.48 22.79
C ILE A 29 13.15 -9.51 22.87
N PHE A 30 11.91 -10.01 22.76
CA PHE A 30 10.71 -9.17 22.76
C PHE A 30 10.60 -8.30 24.01
N ALA A 31 10.80 -8.89 25.18
CA ALA A 31 10.71 -8.19 26.46
C ALA A 31 11.76 -7.08 26.58
N ASP A 32 12.99 -7.36 26.15
CA ASP A 32 14.09 -6.40 26.15
C ASP A 32 13.84 -5.24 25.18
N LEU A 33 13.38 -5.55 23.96
CA LEU A 33 13.06 -4.53 22.95
C LEU A 33 11.88 -3.64 23.38
N LYS A 34 10.85 -4.24 23.98
CA LYS A 34 9.73 -3.49 24.56
C LYS A 34 10.24 -2.53 25.63
N ALA A 35 11.03 -3.04 26.59
CA ALA A 35 11.58 -2.23 27.67
C ALA A 35 12.45 -1.08 27.14
N LEU A 36 13.24 -1.31 26.09
CA LEU A 36 14.05 -0.26 25.45
C LEU A 36 13.17 0.79 24.75
N ALA A 37 12.20 0.35 23.96
CA ALA A 37 11.32 1.24 23.20
C ALA A 37 10.42 2.12 24.10
N GLU A 38 10.04 1.63 25.27
CA GLU A 38 9.23 2.35 26.25
C GLU A 38 10.00 3.46 26.99
N ARG A 39 11.34 3.38 27.07
CA ARG A 39 12.20 4.42 27.70
C ARG A 39 12.01 5.78 27.06
N LYS A 40 11.90 6.85 27.86
CA LYS A 40 11.70 8.24 27.39
C LYS A 40 12.74 8.69 26.34
N LYS A 41 13.98 8.18 26.46
CA LYS A 41 15.13 8.45 25.59
C LYS A 41 15.38 7.38 24.51
N ALA A 42 14.43 6.48 24.26
CA ALA A 42 14.54 5.50 23.18
C ALA A 42 14.92 6.16 21.85
N SER A 43 15.95 5.61 21.22
CA SER A 43 16.45 5.97 19.91
C SER A 43 15.43 5.60 18.82
N ARG A 44 15.57 6.23 17.64
CA ARG A 44 14.71 5.89 16.49
C ARG A 44 14.86 4.43 16.08
N LEU A 45 16.05 3.86 16.21
CA LEU A 45 16.31 2.46 15.87
C LEU A 45 15.57 1.51 16.81
N GLU A 46 15.65 1.71 18.12
CA GLU A 46 14.95 0.85 19.10
C GLU A 46 13.43 0.89 18.86
N LEU A 47 12.90 2.08 18.57
CA LEU A 47 11.50 2.25 18.22
C LEU A 47 11.13 1.50 16.92
N LYS A 48 11.96 1.58 15.88
CA LYS A 48 11.78 0.85 14.61
C LYS A 48 11.81 -0.66 14.81
N MET A 49 12.80 -1.15 15.55
CA MET A 49 12.94 -2.58 15.81
C MET A 49 11.73 -3.14 16.54
N TYR A 50 11.27 -2.44 17.59
CA TYR A 50 10.09 -2.90 18.32
C TYR A 50 8.84 -2.90 17.44
N ALA A 51 8.62 -1.86 16.63
CA ALA A 51 7.53 -1.84 15.65
C ALA A 51 7.60 -3.02 14.67
N HIS A 52 8.80 -3.35 14.17
CA HIS A 52 9.00 -4.47 13.26
C HIS A 52 8.64 -5.81 13.91
N VAL A 53 9.09 -6.03 15.15
CA VAL A 53 8.76 -7.25 15.90
C VAL A 53 7.25 -7.34 16.16
N LEU A 54 6.59 -6.25 16.53
CA LEU A 54 5.14 -6.23 16.71
C LEU A 54 4.38 -6.64 15.44
N VAL A 55 4.85 -6.20 14.27
CA VAL A 55 4.27 -6.61 12.97
C VAL A 55 4.54 -8.08 12.68
N GLN A 56 5.76 -8.57 12.90
CA GLN A 56 6.12 -9.97 12.64
C GLN A 56 5.36 -10.95 13.55
N GLU A 57 5.24 -10.61 14.83
CA GLU A 57 4.51 -11.40 15.85
C GLU A 57 2.99 -11.14 15.83
N GLN A 58 2.51 -10.37 14.85
CA GLN A 58 1.10 -10.01 14.65
C GLN A 58 0.43 -9.43 15.91
N LYS A 59 1.19 -8.71 16.73
CA LYS A 59 0.73 -8.07 17.97
C LYS A 59 0.04 -6.73 17.66
N TRP A 60 -1.04 -6.77 16.88
CA TRP A 60 -1.70 -5.58 16.32
C TRP A 60 -2.23 -4.61 17.39
N ALA A 61 -2.79 -5.12 18.50
CA ALA A 61 -3.26 -4.28 19.60
C ALA A 61 -2.10 -3.45 20.21
N ALA A 62 -0.98 -4.11 20.50
CA ALA A 62 0.21 -3.43 21.01
C ALA A 62 0.84 -2.48 19.99
N LEU A 63 0.74 -2.79 18.68
CA LEU A 63 1.16 -1.88 17.61
C LEU A 63 0.31 -0.61 17.59
N ASN A 64 -1.01 -0.73 17.73
CA ASN A 64 -1.93 0.41 17.77
C ASN A 64 -1.60 1.40 18.89
N ASP A 65 -1.31 0.88 20.09
CA ASP A 65 -0.90 1.70 21.23
C ASP A 65 0.48 2.35 21.02
N PHE A 66 1.35 1.72 20.24
CA PHE A 66 2.72 2.16 20.04
C PHE A 66 2.91 3.15 18.88
N MET A 67 2.10 3.07 17.82
CA MET A 67 2.21 3.93 16.63
C MET A 67 2.20 5.45 16.93
N PRO A 68 1.39 5.99 17.85
CA PRO A 68 1.44 7.42 18.21
C PRO A 68 2.82 7.87 18.69
N ARG A 69 3.57 6.98 19.37
CA ARG A 69 4.93 7.25 19.83
C ARG A 69 5.92 7.28 18.67
N LEU A 70 5.80 6.36 17.71
CA LEU A 70 6.59 6.34 16.49
C LEU A 70 6.46 7.66 15.73
N LEU A 71 5.22 8.14 15.58
CA LEU A 71 4.92 9.37 14.88
C LEU A 71 5.50 10.59 15.61
N ARG A 72 5.25 10.71 16.93
CA ARG A 72 5.78 11.82 17.74
C ARG A 72 7.30 11.92 17.71
N LYS A 73 8.00 10.78 17.66
CA LYS A 73 9.47 10.72 17.61
C LYS A 73 10.04 10.81 16.20
N LYS A 74 9.18 10.91 15.17
CA LYS A 74 9.55 10.84 13.75
C LYS A 74 10.47 9.64 13.50
N ALA A 75 10.06 8.49 14.05
CA ALA A 75 10.87 7.28 14.00
C ALA A 75 10.89 6.71 12.57
N LEU A 76 9.77 6.77 11.85
CA LEU A 76 9.61 6.21 10.51
C LEU A 76 9.62 7.30 9.43
N SER A 77 10.15 6.96 8.25
CA SER A 77 9.93 7.70 7.00
C SER A 77 8.54 7.42 6.43
N GLU A 78 8.10 8.21 5.43
CA GLU A 78 6.82 7.96 4.74
C GLU A 78 6.75 6.56 4.12
N GLN A 79 7.85 6.09 3.52
CA GLN A 79 7.92 4.76 2.93
C GLN A 79 7.82 3.66 4.00
N GLU A 80 8.44 3.86 5.16
CA GLU A 80 8.37 2.91 6.28
C GLU A 80 6.97 2.87 6.91
N TRP A 81 6.29 4.02 7.00
CA TRP A 81 4.88 4.08 7.40
C TRP A 81 3.99 3.30 6.45
N GLN A 82 4.16 3.51 5.15
CA GLN A 82 3.37 2.81 4.14
C GLN A 82 3.60 1.30 4.23
N GLN A 83 4.84 0.83 4.36
CA GLN A 83 5.14 -0.60 4.52
C GLN A 83 4.51 -1.20 5.79
N LEU A 84 4.50 -0.45 6.89
CA LEU A 84 3.86 -0.87 8.13
C LEU A 84 2.35 -1.00 7.93
N PHE A 85 1.69 0.00 7.34
CA PHE A 85 0.25 -0.04 7.13
C PHE A 85 -0.18 -1.05 6.06
N ASP A 86 0.61 -1.26 5.01
CA ASP A 86 0.38 -2.30 4.00
C ASP A 86 0.31 -3.69 4.68
N ARG A 87 1.24 -3.98 5.61
CA ARG A 87 1.23 -5.22 6.40
C ARG A 87 0.09 -5.26 7.41
N TYR A 88 -0.19 -4.15 8.08
CA TYR A 88 -1.26 -4.03 9.07
C TYR A 88 -2.62 -4.38 8.47
N PHE A 89 -2.96 -3.79 7.31
CA PHE A 89 -4.24 -4.04 6.63
C PHE A 89 -4.27 -5.39 5.91
N ALA A 90 -3.15 -5.86 5.35
CA ALA A 90 -3.09 -7.19 4.72
C ALA A 90 -3.34 -8.35 5.70
N ALA A 91 -3.14 -8.14 7.01
CA ALA A 91 -3.38 -9.12 8.04
C ALA A 91 -4.83 -9.11 8.59
N GLN A 92 -5.66 -8.13 8.21
CA GLN A 92 -7.05 -8.05 8.67
C GLN A 92 -7.97 -8.85 7.76
N SER A 93 -9.13 -9.26 8.31
CA SER A 93 -10.21 -9.75 7.47
C SER A 93 -10.82 -8.60 6.65
N ASN A 94 -11.38 -8.90 5.47
CA ASN A 94 -11.99 -7.87 4.61
C ASN A 94 -13.11 -7.09 5.33
N GLY A 95 -13.83 -7.73 6.25
CA GLY A 95 -14.91 -7.09 7.02
C GLY A 95 -14.42 -6.05 8.03
N ASP A 96 -13.19 -6.19 8.53
CA ASP A 96 -12.67 -5.38 9.64
C ASP A 96 -11.87 -4.15 9.16
N LEU A 97 -11.57 -4.04 7.86
CA LEU A 97 -10.68 -3.01 7.31
C LEU A 97 -11.11 -1.59 7.70
N THR A 98 -12.39 -1.27 7.53
CA THR A 98 -12.93 0.06 7.85
C THR A 98 -12.91 0.33 9.36
N GLU A 99 -13.31 -0.64 10.18
CA GLU A 99 -13.29 -0.50 11.63
C GLU A 99 -11.85 -0.26 12.12
N ARG A 100 -10.89 -1.03 11.61
CA ARG A 100 -9.47 -0.89 11.94
C ARG A 100 -8.89 0.45 11.53
N TYR A 101 -9.29 0.99 10.37
CA TYR A 101 -8.87 2.33 9.95
C TYR A 101 -9.49 3.42 10.85
N GLU A 102 -10.75 3.27 11.23
CA GLU A 102 -11.44 4.24 12.09
C GLU A 102 -10.92 4.25 13.54
N GLN A 103 -10.44 3.12 14.04
CA GLN A 103 -9.78 3.01 15.35
C GLN A 103 -8.40 3.70 15.39
N LEU A 104 -7.78 4.02 14.24
CA LEU A 104 -6.50 4.72 14.23
C LEU A 104 -6.63 6.14 14.76
N ALA A 105 -5.60 6.58 15.49
CA ALA A 105 -5.49 7.97 15.91
C ALA A 105 -5.53 8.91 14.69
N LYS A 106 -6.20 10.06 14.83
CA LYS A 106 -6.44 11.01 13.72
C LYS A 106 -5.17 11.43 12.97
N ASN A 107 -4.04 11.52 13.67
CA ASN A 107 -2.74 11.88 13.12
C ASN A 107 -2.04 10.73 12.36
N LEU A 108 -2.49 9.48 12.54
CA LEU A 108 -2.00 8.32 11.80
C LEU A 108 -2.79 8.08 10.51
N LYS A 109 -4.06 8.49 10.46
CA LYS A 109 -4.94 8.31 9.30
C LYS A 109 -4.35 8.79 7.96
N PRO A 110 -3.64 9.95 7.87
CA PRO A 110 -3.01 10.38 6.62
C PRO A 110 -1.93 9.42 6.11
N HIS A 111 -1.14 8.83 7.01
CA HIS A 111 -0.10 7.86 6.66
C HIS A 111 -0.69 6.48 6.28
N ALA A 112 -1.88 6.17 6.80
CA ALA A 112 -2.58 4.91 6.57
C ALA A 112 -3.52 4.94 5.36
N GLU A 113 -3.92 6.12 4.89
CA GLU A 113 -5.00 6.29 3.91
C GLU A 113 -4.77 5.47 2.64
N VAL A 114 -3.59 5.57 2.03
CA VAL A 114 -3.32 4.87 0.77
C VAL A 114 -3.30 3.34 0.97
N SER A 115 -2.71 2.86 2.06
CA SER A 115 -2.67 1.43 2.38
C SER A 115 -4.08 0.87 2.67
N TYR A 116 -4.90 1.64 3.39
CA TYR A 116 -6.31 1.30 3.62
C TYR A 116 -7.11 1.21 2.31
N LEU A 117 -7.02 2.25 1.46
CA LEU A 117 -7.72 2.27 0.17
C LEU A 117 -7.26 1.13 -0.74
N THR A 118 -5.96 0.81 -0.74
CA THR A 118 -5.39 -0.33 -1.47
C THR A 118 -5.96 -1.65 -0.97
N ALA A 119 -6.05 -1.85 0.35
CA ALA A 119 -6.63 -3.07 0.93
C ALA A 119 -8.12 -3.21 0.59
N MET A 120 -8.89 -2.12 0.66
CA MET A 120 -10.30 -2.09 0.29
C MET A 120 -10.52 -2.39 -1.20
N ALA A 121 -9.71 -1.80 -2.09
CA ALA A 121 -9.74 -2.09 -3.52
C ALA A 121 -9.42 -3.58 -3.79
N LYS A 122 -8.39 -4.12 -3.16
CA LYS A 122 -8.03 -5.53 -3.25
C LYS A 122 -9.13 -6.46 -2.72
N ALA A 123 -9.89 -6.04 -1.71
CA ALA A 123 -11.04 -6.77 -1.19
C ALA A 123 -12.29 -6.71 -2.10
N GLY A 124 -12.27 -5.94 -3.19
CA GLY A 124 -13.44 -5.74 -4.07
C GLY A 124 -14.46 -4.73 -3.54
N GLU A 125 -14.12 -4.01 -2.48
CA GLU A 125 -15.01 -3.11 -1.73
C GLU A 125 -14.93 -1.67 -2.27
N LEU A 126 -14.85 -1.52 -3.59
CA LEU A 126 -14.66 -0.22 -4.25
C LEU A 126 -15.82 0.75 -3.97
N ASN A 127 -17.04 0.25 -3.88
CA ASN A 127 -18.24 1.02 -3.54
C ASN A 127 -18.11 1.76 -2.19
N LYS A 128 -17.48 1.16 -1.18
CA LYS A 128 -17.29 1.75 0.16
C LYS A 128 -16.27 2.88 0.16
N ILE A 129 -15.33 2.89 -0.78
CA ILE A 129 -14.26 3.89 -0.88
C ILE A 129 -14.41 4.84 -2.08
N GLU A 130 -15.47 4.68 -2.87
CA GLU A 130 -15.68 5.36 -4.15
C GLU A 130 -15.55 6.88 -4.02
N LEU A 131 -16.20 7.48 -3.01
CA LEU A 131 -16.15 8.93 -2.78
C LEU A 131 -14.75 9.43 -2.41
N SER A 132 -13.95 8.63 -1.71
CA SER A 132 -12.56 8.97 -1.38
C SER A 132 -11.70 8.94 -2.62
N LEU A 133 -11.86 7.92 -3.47
CA LEU A 133 -11.14 7.81 -4.74
C LEU A 133 -11.52 8.95 -5.71
N ILE A 134 -12.80 9.36 -5.77
CA ILE A 134 -13.24 10.53 -6.57
C ILE A 134 -12.55 11.82 -6.09
N LYS A 135 -12.34 11.99 -4.78
CA LYS A 135 -11.59 13.15 -4.25
C LYS A 135 -10.13 13.15 -4.70
N MET A 136 -9.52 11.98 -4.89
CA MET A 136 -8.14 11.87 -5.38
C MET A 136 -8.01 12.31 -6.85
N ILE A 137 -9.02 12.05 -7.69
CA ILE A 137 -9.02 12.53 -9.10
C ILE A 137 -8.87 14.05 -9.16
N LYS A 138 -9.48 14.79 -8.24
CA LYS A 138 -9.45 16.27 -8.20
C LYS A 138 -8.10 16.84 -7.78
N LYS A 139 -7.16 16.02 -7.30
CA LYS A 139 -5.88 16.44 -6.73
C LYS A 139 -4.73 15.85 -7.55
N PRO A 140 -4.04 16.63 -8.42
CA PRO A 140 -2.97 16.13 -9.28
C PRO A 140 -1.88 15.33 -8.54
N LEU A 141 -1.51 15.77 -7.34
CA LEU A 141 -0.50 15.10 -6.51
C LEU A 141 -0.90 13.68 -6.06
N GLN A 142 -2.19 13.32 -6.15
CA GLN A 142 -2.72 12.01 -5.75
C GLN A 142 -2.99 11.07 -6.93
N HIS A 143 -2.80 11.51 -8.18
CA HIS A 143 -3.09 10.69 -9.37
C HIS A 143 -2.27 9.39 -9.38
N LYS A 144 -0.98 9.49 -9.08
CA LYS A 144 -0.09 8.33 -8.96
C LYS A 144 -0.53 7.35 -7.87
N ASP A 145 -1.00 7.85 -6.72
CA ASP A 145 -1.50 6.99 -5.65
C ASP A 145 -2.83 6.34 -6.02
N LEU A 146 -3.72 7.07 -6.72
CA LEU A 146 -4.97 6.51 -7.23
C LEU A 146 -4.71 5.35 -8.20
N ALA A 147 -3.79 5.52 -9.14
CA ALA A 147 -3.39 4.47 -10.09
C ALA A 147 -2.79 3.26 -9.35
N ARG A 148 -1.95 3.51 -8.34
CA ARG A 148 -1.35 2.47 -7.48
C ARG A 148 -2.40 1.67 -6.70
N ILE A 149 -3.41 2.33 -6.13
CA ILE A 149 -4.53 1.70 -5.43
C ILE A 149 -5.30 0.79 -6.40
N LEU A 150 -5.78 1.36 -7.51
CA LEU A 150 -6.68 0.67 -8.45
C LEU A 150 -6.01 -0.48 -9.19
N ARG A 151 -4.69 -0.46 -9.34
CA ARG A 151 -3.92 -1.58 -9.88
C ARG A 151 -4.16 -2.89 -9.13
N THR A 152 -4.43 -2.83 -7.84
CA THR A 152 -4.65 -4.02 -7.00
C THR A 152 -6.11 -4.42 -6.88
N SER A 153 -7.01 -3.69 -7.54
CA SER A 153 -8.45 -3.93 -7.44
C SER A 153 -8.83 -5.34 -7.87
N SER A 154 -9.61 -5.99 -7.02
CA SER A 154 -10.40 -7.15 -7.41
C SER A 154 -11.70 -6.69 -8.09
N ALA A 155 -12.47 -7.64 -8.63
CA ALA A 155 -13.78 -7.34 -9.17
C ALA A 155 -14.66 -6.64 -8.12
N GLY A 156 -15.32 -5.55 -8.51
CA GLY A 156 -16.12 -4.71 -7.62
C GLY A 156 -16.79 -3.59 -8.38
N ASP A 157 -17.78 -2.94 -7.77
CA ASP A 157 -18.57 -1.87 -8.40
C ASP A 157 -18.12 -0.48 -7.92
N ALA A 158 -17.78 0.40 -8.87
CA ALA A 158 -17.56 1.83 -8.66
C ALA A 158 -17.85 2.65 -9.93
N LEU A 159 -19.09 2.55 -10.44
CA LEU A 159 -19.52 3.23 -11.66
C LEU A 159 -19.35 4.77 -11.64
N LYS A 160 -19.57 5.44 -10.50
CA LYS A 160 -19.39 6.90 -10.41
C LYS A 160 -17.92 7.29 -10.43
N LEU A 161 -17.04 6.44 -9.91
CA LEU A 161 -15.60 6.65 -10.03
C LEU A 161 -15.16 6.58 -11.49
N GLN A 162 -15.65 5.58 -12.23
CA GLN A 162 -15.34 5.42 -13.66
C GLN A 162 -15.82 6.63 -14.48
N SER A 163 -17.07 7.06 -14.28
CA SER A 163 -17.60 8.23 -14.99
C SER A 163 -16.79 9.49 -14.67
N SER A 164 -16.41 9.68 -13.39
CA SER A 164 -15.59 10.81 -12.96
C SER A 164 -14.19 10.79 -13.57
N LEU A 165 -13.56 9.62 -13.68
CA LEU A 165 -12.26 9.46 -14.36
C LEU A 165 -12.37 9.82 -15.84
N GLN A 166 -13.38 9.28 -16.53
CA GLN A 166 -13.60 9.54 -17.95
C GLN A 166 -13.86 11.02 -18.24
N ASP A 167 -14.63 11.70 -17.39
CA ASP A 167 -14.92 13.13 -17.56
C ASP A 167 -13.68 14.03 -17.41
N VAL A 168 -12.76 13.66 -16.52
CA VAL A 168 -11.48 14.37 -16.38
C VAL A 168 -10.56 14.07 -17.57
N LEU A 169 -10.48 12.80 -17.99
CA LEU A 169 -9.67 12.38 -19.13
C LEU A 169 -10.14 12.95 -20.47
N LYS A 170 -11.41 13.37 -20.61
CA LYS A 170 -11.87 14.14 -21.79
C LYS A 170 -11.14 15.48 -21.94
N LYS A 171 -10.68 16.07 -20.84
CA LYS A 171 -9.99 17.37 -20.81
C LYS A 171 -8.47 17.21 -20.72
N ASP A 172 -8.02 16.12 -20.12
CA ASP A 172 -6.61 15.80 -19.89
C ASP A 172 -6.30 14.41 -20.44
N THR A 173 -6.31 14.29 -21.78
CA THR A 173 -6.29 13.00 -22.46
C THR A 173 -4.97 12.25 -22.33
N GLU A 174 -3.89 12.94 -21.99
CA GLU A 174 -2.52 12.40 -21.91
C GLU A 174 -2.07 12.14 -20.47
N ASN A 175 -2.97 12.24 -19.48
CA ASN A 175 -2.64 11.96 -18.10
C ASN A 175 -2.43 10.46 -17.86
N THR A 176 -1.19 10.01 -17.98
CA THR A 176 -0.80 8.60 -17.86
C THR A 176 -1.28 7.96 -16.56
N ASP A 177 -1.19 8.65 -15.41
CA ASP A 177 -1.61 8.10 -14.13
C ASP A 177 -3.13 7.86 -14.09
N LEU A 178 -3.93 8.82 -14.57
CA LEU A 178 -5.38 8.66 -14.63
C LEU A 178 -5.83 7.64 -15.69
N LEU A 179 -5.10 7.52 -16.79
CA LEU A 179 -5.35 6.47 -17.78
C LEU A 179 -5.07 5.07 -17.19
N LEU A 180 -3.96 4.90 -16.48
CA LEU A 180 -3.64 3.63 -15.79
C LEU A 180 -4.70 3.30 -14.73
N ALA A 181 -5.16 4.30 -13.96
CA ALA A 181 -6.26 4.16 -13.02
C ALA A 181 -7.55 3.68 -13.72
N LEU A 182 -7.92 4.31 -14.84
CA LEU A 182 -9.10 3.94 -15.62
C LEU A 182 -9.00 2.51 -16.17
N ALA A 183 -7.84 2.11 -16.71
CA ALA A 183 -7.64 0.78 -17.26
C ALA A 183 -7.81 -0.31 -16.18
N CYS A 184 -7.24 -0.09 -15.00
CA CYS A 184 -7.37 -1.03 -13.88
C CYS A 184 -8.82 -1.10 -13.35
N LEU A 185 -9.52 0.03 -13.31
CA LEU A 185 -10.93 0.06 -12.90
C LEU A 185 -11.84 -0.64 -13.92
N ALA A 186 -11.60 -0.44 -15.22
CA ALA A 186 -12.31 -1.15 -16.28
C ALA A 186 -12.13 -2.67 -16.17
N ASN A 187 -10.91 -3.14 -15.88
CA ASN A 187 -10.67 -4.56 -15.58
C ASN A 187 -11.49 -5.05 -14.37
N ALA A 188 -11.57 -4.27 -13.30
CA ALA A 188 -12.36 -4.61 -12.11
C ALA A 188 -13.87 -4.68 -12.40
N HIS A 189 -14.36 -3.90 -13.37
CA HIS A 189 -15.75 -3.96 -13.85
C HIS A 189 -15.97 -5.05 -14.91
N GLY A 190 -14.92 -5.75 -15.36
CA GLY A 190 -15.00 -6.75 -16.43
C GLY A 190 -15.04 -6.17 -17.85
N GLU A 191 -14.78 -4.86 -18.01
CA GLU A 191 -14.74 -4.16 -19.30
C GLU A 191 -13.37 -4.31 -19.98
N TYR A 192 -12.98 -5.56 -20.28
CA TYR A 192 -11.62 -5.89 -20.74
C TYR A 192 -11.22 -5.21 -22.06
N ASP A 193 -12.16 -5.02 -22.99
CA ASP A 193 -11.88 -4.30 -24.24
C ASP A 193 -11.58 -2.82 -24.02
N LEU A 194 -12.28 -2.17 -23.07
CA LEU A 194 -11.97 -0.80 -22.69
C LEU A 194 -10.59 -0.75 -22.02
N ALA A 195 -10.34 -1.64 -21.05
CA ALA A 195 -9.07 -1.70 -20.34
C ALA A 195 -7.89 -1.89 -21.31
N ALA A 196 -8.00 -2.81 -22.27
CA ALA A 196 -6.97 -3.06 -23.28
C ALA A 196 -6.65 -1.81 -24.11
N ARG A 197 -7.68 -1.11 -24.61
CA ARG A 197 -7.49 0.14 -25.39
C ARG A 197 -6.84 1.24 -24.56
N VAL A 198 -7.18 1.35 -23.28
CA VAL A 198 -6.59 2.36 -22.41
C VAL A 198 -5.14 2.00 -22.05
N PHE A 199 -4.83 0.71 -21.83
CA PHE A 199 -3.45 0.25 -21.64
C PHE A 199 -2.58 0.46 -22.88
N ASP A 200 -3.11 0.26 -24.09
CA ASP A 200 -2.39 0.57 -25.33
C ASP A 200 -1.90 2.03 -25.38
N LYS A 201 -2.65 2.95 -24.76
CA LYS A 201 -2.30 4.37 -24.69
C LYS A 201 -1.34 4.69 -23.53
N ALA A 202 -1.55 4.08 -22.36
CA ALA A 202 -0.90 4.51 -21.12
C ALA A 202 0.33 3.69 -20.73
N LEU A 203 0.43 2.44 -21.20
CA LEU A 203 1.51 1.53 -20.82
C LEU A 203 2.80 1.90 -21.57
N ASN A 204 3.90 2.08 -20.84
CA ASN A 204 5.20 2.45 -21.38
C ASN A 204 6.32 1.71 -20.64
N ALA A 205 7.58 1.94 -21.03
CA ALA A 205 8.72 1.24 -20.45
C ALA A 205 8.85 1.43 -18.93
N ASP A 206 8.51 2.62 -18.42
CA ASP A 206 8.67 2.96 -16.99
C ASP A 206 7.62 2.30 -16.10
N ASN A 207 6.41 2.10 -16.61
CA ASN A 207 5.29 1.57 -15.82
C ASN A 207 4.91 0.11 -16.16
N ARG A 208 5.44 -0.47 -17.25
CA ARG A 208 5.10 -1.83 -17.72
C ARG A 208 5.19 -2.87 -16.63
N HIS A 209 6.32 -2.95 -15.93
CA HIS A 209 6.52 -3.95 -14.87
C HIS A 209 5.51 -3.79 -13.74
N ALA A 210 5.20 -2.54 -13.38
CA ALA A 210 4.25 -2.25 -12.32
C ALA A 210 2.83 -2.70 -12.68
N TYR A 211 2.41 -2.61 -13.95
CA TYR A 211 1.03 -2.90 -14.38
C TYR A 211 0.86 -4.19 -15.19
N LEU A 212 1.94 -4.99 -15.33
CA LEU A 212 1.98 -6.18 -16.18
C LEU A 212 0.78 -7.11 -15.98
N GLN A 213 0.45 -7.44 -14.72
CA GLN A 213 -0.67 -8.34 -14.41
C GLN A 213 -2.01 -7.81 -14.91
N GLN A 214 -2.28 -6.52 -14.73
CA GLN A 214 -3.52 -5.88 -15.18
C GLN A 214 -3.57 -5.76 -16.71
N ALA A 215 -2.46 -5.40 -17.35
CA ALA A 215 -2.37 -5.33 -18.81
C ALA A 215 -2.58 -6.71 -19.46
N VAL A 216 -1.89 -7.74 -18.96
CA VAL A 216 -2.07 -9.13 -19.42
C VAL A 216 -3.52 -9.60 -19.23
N LEU A 217 -4.13 -9.31 -18.08
CA LEU A 217 -5.54 -9.64 -17.85
C LEU A 217 -6.45 -9.03 -18.93
N SER A 218 -6.27 -7.74 -19.22
CA SER A 218 -7.07 -7.05 -20.24
C SER A 218 -6.86 -7.61 -21.65
N TYR A 219 -5.61 -7.86 -22.06
CA TYR A 219 -5.30 -8.40 -23.39
C TYR A 219 -5.75 -9.85 -23.57
N SER A 220 -5.59 -10.68 -22.54
CA SER A 220 -6.01 -12.09 -22.59
C SER A 220 -7.53 -12.29 -22.58
N LYS A 221 -8.28 -11.36 -21.99
CA LYS A 221 -9.75 -11.40 -21.91
C LYS A 221 -10.44 -10.57 -22.99
N SER A 222 -9.68 -9.84 -23.80
CA SER A 222 -10.17 -9.12 -24.98
C SER A 222 -9.81 -9.87 -26.26
N ALA A 223 -10.19 -9.34 -27.42
CA ALA A 223 -9.85 -9.90 -28.72
C ALA A 223 -8.35 -9.74 -29.12
N GLN A 224 -7.45 -9.54 -28.16
CA GLN A 224 -6.02 -9.26 -28.41
C GLN A 224 -5.06 -10.15 -27.58
N PRO A 225 -5.24 -11.48 -27.51
CA PRO A 225 -4.42 -12.34 -26.65
C PRO A 225 -2.93 -12.37 -27.04
N GLU A 226 -2.61 -12.12 -28.31
CA GLU A 226 -1.21 -12.08 -28.79
C GLU A 226 -0.39 -10.97 -28.12
N LYS A 227 -1.01 -9.81 -27.83
CA LYS A 227 -0.34 -8.72 -27.10
C LYS A 227 0.02 -9.12 -25.67
N ALA A 228 -0.76 -10.01 -25.04
CA ALA A 228 -0.43 -10.52 -23.72
C ALA A 228 0.89 -11.30 -23.72
N LEU A 229 1.16 -12.05 -24.79
CA LEU A 229 2.40 -12.83 -24.93
C LEU A 229 3.63 -11.93 -25.13
N VAL A 230 3.49 -10.86 -25.93
CA VAL A 230 4.56 -9.88 -26.16
C VAL A 230 4.98 -9.17 -24.87
N LEU A 231 4.07 -9.00 -23.89
CA LEU A 231 4.41 -8.38 -22.61
C LEU A 231 5.37 -9.22 -21.74
N TYR A 232 5.56 -10.51 -22.04
CA TYR A 232 6.48 -11.40 -21.34
C TYR A 232 7.88 -11.49 -21.97
N GLN A 233 8.11 -10.80 -23.10
CA GLN A 233 9.39 -10.72 -23.81
C GLN A 233 10.15 -9.44 -23.44
#